data_AF-A0A6N3IXE8-F1
#
_entry.id   AF-A0A6N3IXE8-F1
#
_cell.length_a   1.000
_cell.length_b   1.000
_cell.length_c   1.000
_cell.angle_alpha   90.00
_cell.angle_beta   90.00
_cell.angle_gamma   90.00
#
_symmetry.space_group_name_H-M   'P 1'
#
loop_
_entity.id
_entity.type
_entity.pdbx_description
1 polymer ?
#
loop_
_entity_poly.entity_id
_entity_poly.type
_entity_poly.pdbx_seq_one_letter_code
_entity_poly.pdbx_strand_id
1 'polypeptide(L)'
;VARAGGDAALVDGLESHGLLPRAGAAGYPAECADVVAAAKVLGSFGIEPRHLRVLRTAAEREATLVEQVVTPLRRTQRAPGGAAATGAGPGRAGEVTAELASTLLRLHGSLLRLALDAADG
;
A
#
# COMPACT_ATOMS: atom_id res chain seq x y z
N VAL A 1 3.78 12.05 8.82
CA VAL A 1 4.11 12.89 7.64
C VAL A 1 5.16 13.97 7.91
N ALA A 2 5.02 14.84 8.93
CA ALA A 2 6.02 15.87 9.23
C ALA A 2 7.43 15.31 9.50
N ARG A 3 7.52 14.19 10.23
CA ARG A 3 8.79 13.46 10.45
C ARG A 3 9.41 12.86 9.19
N ALA A 4 8.61 12.64 8.13
CA ALA A 4 9.09 12.22 6.82
C ALA A 4 9.57 13.42 5.96
N GLY A 5 9.55 14.63 6.52
CA GLY A 5 10.01 15.85 5.86
C GLY A 5 9.04 16.36 4.79
N GLY A 6 7.75 16.02 4.89
CA GLY A 6 6.71 16.60 4.05
C GLY A 6 6.37 18.02 4.48
N ASP A 7 6.52 18.98 3.57
CA ASP A 7 5.98 20.33 3.72
C ASP A 7 4.48 20.36 3.40
N ALA A 8 3.83 21.48 3.71
CA ALA A 8 2.38 21.62 3.54
C ALA A 8 1.94 21.49 2.07
N ALA A 9 2.76 21.95 1.11
CA ALA A 9 2.41 21.90 -0.31
C ALA A 9 2.47 20.46 -0.85
N LEU A 10 3.49 19.69 -0.47
CA LEU A 10 3.59 18.28 -0.82
C LEU A 10 2.43 17.49 -0.23
N VAL A 11 2.12 17.68 1.06
CA VAL A 11 1.03 16.96 1.72
C VAL A 11 -0.32 17.30 1.08
N ASP A 12 -0.60 18.57 0.82
CA ASP A 12 -1.84 19.00 0.14
C ASP A 12 -1.95 18.42 -1.28
N GLY A 13 -0.86 18.39 -2.04
CA GLY A 13 -0.83 17.74 -3.34
C GLY A 13 -1.09 16.24 -3.26
N LEU A 14 -0.51 15.55 -2.27
CA LEU A 14 -0.75 14.12 -2.05
C LEU A 14 -2.19 13.82 -1.65
N GLU A 15 -2.82 14.64 -0.80
CA GLU A 15 -4.24 14.52 -0.45
C GLU A 15 -5.14 14.81 -1.67
N SER A 16 -4.88 15.90 -2.39
CA SER A 16 -5.66 16.31 -3.57
C SER A 16 -5.64 15.28 -4.69
N HIS A 17 -4.54 14.53 -4.81
CA HIS A 17 -4.43 13.41 -5.76
C HIS A 17 -4.77 12.05 -5.14
N GLY A 18 -5.26 12.01 -3.91
CA GLY A 18 -5.77 10.83 -3.22
C GLY A 18 -4.70 9.82 -2.79
N LEU A 19 -3.42 10.21 -2.79
CA LEU A 19 -2.32 9.34 -2.34
C LEU A 19 -2.26 9.24 -0.82
N LEU A 20 -2.79 10.24 -0.12
CA LEU A 20 -3.00 10.23 1.31
C LEU A 20 -4.50 10.45 1.61
N PRO A 21 -5.02 9.83 2.69
CA PRO A 21 -6.28 10.27 3.25
C PRO A 21 -6.11 11.67 3.86
N ARG A 22 -7.22 12.39 4.02
CA ARG A 22 -7.23 13.59 4.87
C ARG A 22 -6.86 13.21 6.31
N ALA A 23 -6.06 14.04 6.96
CA ALA A 23 -5.73 13.85 8.37
C ALA A 23 -7.01 13.76 9.23
N GLY A 24 -7.12 12.69 10.03
CA GLY A 24 -8.18 12.56 11.04
C GLY A 24 -7.82 13.26 12.35
N ALA A 25 -8.70 13.17 13.35
CA ALA A 25 -8.43 13.70 14.69
C ALA A 25 -7.16 13.11 15.34
N ALA A 26 -6.84 11.84 15.01
CA ALA A 26 -5.63 11.16 15.45
C ALA A 26 -4.40 11.44 14.56
N GLY A 27 -4.53 12.31 13.54
CA GLY A 27 -3.51 12.56 12.54
C GLY A 27 -3.50 11.53 11.40
N TYR A 28 -2.33 11.37 10.78
CA TYR A 28 -2.14 10.43 9.67
C TYR A 28 -1.79 9.03 10.17
N PRO A 29 -2.26 7.97 9.49
CA PRO A 29 -1.73 6.62 9.62
C PRO A 29 -0.20 6.58 9.46
N ALA A 30 0.44 5.56 10.06
CA ALA A 30 1.90 5.44 10.05
C ALA A 30 2.45 5.32 8.61
N GLU A 31 1.75 4.59 7.77
CA GLU A 31 2.09 4.28 6.37
C GLU A 31 2.13 5.55 5.50
N CYS A 32 1.40 6.61 5.91
CA CYS A 32 1.45 7.89 5.22
C CYS A 32 2.84 8.54 5.29
N ALA A 33 3.65 8.21 6.30
CA ALA A 33 5.03 8.69 6.38
C ALA A 33 5.89 8.14 5.24
N ASP A 34 5.73 6.87 4.88
CA ASP A 34 6.50 6.22 3.81
C ASP A 34 6.11 6.78 2.44
N VAL A 35 4.81 7.02 2.21
CA VAL A 35 4.30 7.66 0.98
C VAL A 35 4.90 9.07 0.81
N VAL A 36 4.94 9.87 1.89
CA VAL A 36 5.52 11.21 1.87
C VAL A 36 7.03 11.17 1.60
N ALA A 37 7.76 10.27 2.27
CA ALA A 37 9.19 10.13 2.07
C ALA A 37 9.52 9.75 0.61
N ALA A 38 8.80 8.78 0.05
CA ALA A 38 8.97 8.36 -1.34
C ALA A 38 8.61 9.50 -2.32
N ALA A 39 7.47 10.16 -2.13
CA ALA A 39 7.04 11.26 -2.99
C ALA A 39 8.02 12.43 -2.97
N LYS A 40 8.65 12.72 -1.83
CA LYS A 40 9.69 13.75 -1.72
C LYS A 40 10.92 13.42 -2.58
N VAL A 41 11.41 12.18 -2.51
CA VAL A 41 12.54 11.72 -3.34
C VAL A 41 12.16 11.76 -4.82
N LEU A 42 10.97 11.28 -5.18
CA LEU A 42 10.47 11.33 -6.55
C LEU A 42 10.34 12.77 -7.07
N GLY A 43 9.92 13.70 -6.20
CA GLY A 43 9.84 15.12 -6.49
C GLY A 43 11.18 15.75 -6.89
N SER A 44 12.32 15.29 -6.35
CA SER A 44 13.64 15.78 -6.80
C SER A 44 14.00 15.39 -8.23
N PHE A 45 13.28 14.43 -8.82
CA PHE A 45 13.38 14.03 -10.23
C PHE A 45 12.24 14.60 -11.10
N GLY A 46 11.42 15.52 -10.55
CA GLY A 46 10.27 16.11 -11.27
C GLY A 46 9.01 15.23 -11.30
N ILE A 47 8.98 14.14 -10.52
CA ILE A 47 7.81 13.26 -10.44
C ILE A 47 6.87 13.77 -9.35
N GLU A 48 5.88 14.56 -9.77
CA GLU A 48 4.85 15.13 -8.90
C GLU A 48 3.72 14.15 -8.51
N PRO A 49 2.96 14.43 -7.43
CA PRO A 49 1.81 13.62 -7.00
C PRO A 49 0.81 13.24 -8.10
N ARG A 50 0.54 14.13 -9.06
CA ARG A 50 -0.38 13.84 -10.19
C ARG A 50 0.08 12.64 -11.04
N HIS A 51 1.39 12.41 -11.15
CA HIS A 51 1.97 11.29 -11.90
C HIS A 51 1.85 9.97 -11.13
N LEU A 52 1.76 10.01 -9.81
CA LEU A 52 1.67 8.83 -8.93
C LEU A 52 0.26 8.23 -8.87
N ARG A 53 -0.74 8.87 -9.46
CA ARG A 53 -2.14 8.38 -9.48
C ARG A 53 -2.27 6.98 -10.09
N VAL A 54 -1.42 6.64 -11.06
CA VAL A 54 -1.41 5.31 -11.67
C VAL A 54 -0.94 4.25 -10.67
N LEU A 55 0.07 4.56 -9.86
CA LEU A 55 0.60 3.69 -8.82
C LEU A 55 -0.44 3.47 -7.72
N ARG A 56 -1.13 4.54 -7.30
CA ARG A 56 -2.26 4.47 -6.37
C ARG A 56 -3.35 3.52 -6.88
N THR A 57 -3.76 3.70 -8.13
CA THR A 57 -4.80 2.86 -8.75
C THR A 57 -4.37 1.40 -8.84
N ALA A 58 -3.09 1.12 -9.11
CA ALA A 58 -2.55 -0.24 -9.08
C ALA A 58 -2.64 -0.85 -7.68
N ALA A 59 -2.22 -0.11 -6.64
CA ALA A 59 -2.29 -0.55 -5.25
C ALA A 59 -3.74 -0.83 -4.79
N GLU A 60 -4.71 0.00 -5.18
CA GLU A 60 -6.14 -0.21 -4.90
C GLU A 60 -6.66 -1.52 -5.53
N ARG A 61 -6.24 -1.81 -6.76
CA ARG A 61 -6.60 -3.06 -7.46
C ARG A 61 -5.95 -4.27 -6.80
N GLU A 62 -4.68 -4.17 -6.44
CA GLU A 62 -3.94 -5.21 -5.71
C GLU A 62 -4.61 -5.50 -4.35
N ALA A 63 -4.98 -4.48 -3.59
CA ALA A 63 -5.72 -4.64 -2.34
C ALA A 63 -7.07 -5.33 -2.54
N THR A 64 -7.79 -4.99 -3.62
CA THR A 64 -9.07 -5.63 -3.97
C THR A 64 -8.86 -7.12 -4.27
N LEU A 65 -7.82 -7.49 -5.01
CA LEU A 65 -7.47 -8.90 -5.29
C LEU A 65 -7.16 -9.67 -4.00
N VAL A 66 -6.37 -9.07 -3.10
CA VAL A 66 -6.06 -9.67 -1.80
C VAL A 66 -7.34 -9.88 -0.99
N GLU A 67 -8.22 -8.87 -0.90
CA GLU A 67 -9.44 -8.96 -0.12
C GLU A 67 -10.38 -10.04 -0.66
N GLN A 68 -10.49 -10.22 -1.98
CA GLN A 68 -11.27 -11.29 -2.60
C GLN A 68 -10.83 -12.69 -2.15
N VAL A 69 -9.51 -12.90 -2.00
CA VAL A 69 -8.95 -14.18 -1.55
C VAL A 69 -9.10 -14.36 -0.04
N VAL A 70 -8.90 -13.30 0.74
CA VAL A 70 -8.84 -13.38 2.21
C VAL A 70 -10.23 -13.35 2.87
N THR A 71 -11.22 -12.72 2.25
CA THR A 71 -12.61 -12.63 2.75
C THR A 71 -13.21 -13.99 3.15
N PRO A 72 -13.17 -15.07 2.32
CA PRO A 72 -13.72 -16.36 2.72
C PRO A 72 -12.96 -16.98 3.91
N LEU A 73 -11.62 -16.86 3.97
CA LEU A 73 -10.81 -17.37 5.08
C LEU A 73 -11.19 -16.71 6.41
N ARG A 74 -11.41 -15.40 6.36
CA ARG A 74 -11.90 -14.57 7.47
C ARG A 74 -13.26 -15.01 7.99
N ARG A 75 -14.15 -15.52 7.12
CA ARG A 75 -15.47 -16.03 7.52
C ARG A 75 -15.36 -17.39 8.20
N THR A 76 -14.62 -18.32 7.59
CA THR A 76 -14.39 -19.65 8.17
C THR A 76 -13.71 -19.59 9.53
N GLN A 77 -12.75 -18.67 9.70
CA GLN A 77 -12.09 -18.46 10.98
C GLN A 77 -13.05 -17.97 12.07
N ARG A 78 -14.01 -17.09 11.75
CA ARG A 78 -14.98 -16.55 12.72
C ARG A 78 -16.18 -17.46 13.01
N ALA A 79 -16.35 -18.55 12.26
CA ALA A 79 -17.46 -19.47 12.46
C ALA A 79 -17.34 -20.21 13.82
N PRO A 80 -18.46 -20.59 14.46
CA PRO A 80 -18.43 -21.40 15.69
C PRO A 80 -17.65 -22.71 15.47
N GLY A 81 -16.63 -22.97 16.28
CA GLY A 81 -15.73 -24.13 16.13
C GLY A 81 -14.56 -23.91 15.15
N GLY A 82 -14.44 -22.74 14.53
CA GLY A 82 -13.26 -22.36 13.74
C GLY A 82 -12.01 -22.22 14.60
N ALA A 83 -10.83 -22.48 14.00
CA ALA A 83 -9.51 -22.50 14.65
C ALA A 83 -9.01 -21.15 15.22
N ALA A 84 -9.90 -20.17 15.43
CA ALA A 84 -9.55 -18.79 15.76
C ALA A 84 -9.17 -18.53 17.22
N ALA A 85 -9.29 -19.50 18.12
CA ALA A 85 -9.36 -19.20 19.55
C ALA A 85 -8.08 -19.48 20.38
N THR A 86 -6.94 -19.88 19.80
CA THR A 86 -5.83 -20.42 20.61
C THR A 86 -4.44 -19.81 20.39
N GLY A 87 -4.26 -18.77 19.56
CA GLY A 87 -2.93 -18.22 19.28
C GLY A 87 -2.87 -16.69 19.25
N ALA A 88 -1.79 -16.12 19.80
CA ALA A 88 -1.50 -14.68 19.79
C ALA A 88 -1.05 -14.12 18.42
N GLY A 89 -1.07 -14.94 17.37
CA GLY A 89 -0.57 -14.61 16.03
C GLY A 89 -1.67 -14.14 15.07
N PRO A 90 -1.27 -13.56 13.92
CA PRO A 90 -2.22 -13.30 12.83
C PRO A 90 -2.74 -14.66 12.36
N GLY A 91 -4.01 -15.00 12.64
CA GLY A 91 -4.56 -16.28 12.18
C GLY A 91 -4.50 -16.41 10.65
N ARG A 92 -4.88 -17.57 10.10
CA ARG A 92 -4.67 -17.95 8.69
C ARG A 92 -4.95 -16.85 7.65
N ALA A 93 -6.01 -16.07 7.83
CA ALA A 93 -6.33 -14.94 6.95
C ALA A 93 -5.23 -13.86 6.91
N GLY A 94 -4.63 -13.53 8.06
CA GLY A 94 -3.53 -12.58 8.19
C GLY A 94 -2.24 -13.10 7.57
N GLU A 95 -1.91 -14.39 7.76
CA GLU A 95 -0.77 -15.03 7.09
C GLU A 95 -0.88 -14.95 5.57
N VAL A 96 -2.03 -15.34 5.01
CA VAL A 96 -2.29 -15.26 3.56
C VAL A 96 -2.21 -13.82 3.06
N THR A 97 -2.72 -12.85 3.84
CA THR A 97 -2.62 -11.43 3.50
C THR A 97 -1.15 -11.00 3.36
N ALA A 98 -0.31 -11.34 4.33
CA ALA A 98 1.11 -10.98 4.33
C ALA A 98 1.88 -11.68 3.18
N GLU A 99 1.57 -12.94 2.91
CA GLU A 99 2.17 -13.71 1.81
C GLU A 99 1.81 -13.14 0.44
N LEU A 100 0.53 -12.79 0.22
CA LEU A 100 0.08 -12.17 -1.02
C LEU A 100 0.70 -10.78 -1.21
N ALA A 101 0.69 -9.94 -0.18
CA ALA A 101 1.26 -8.59 -0.24
C ALA A 101 2.76 -8.61 -0.59
N SER A 102 3.54 -9.46 0.08
CA SER A 102 4.99 -9.59 -0.20
C SER A 102 5.26 -10.18 -1.59
N THR A 103 4.39 -11.03 -2.10
CA THR A 103 4.51 -11.60 -3.45
C THR A 103 4.17 -10.56 -4.52
N LEU A 104 3.12 -9.78 -4.34
CA LEU A 104 2.74 -8.69 -5.24
C LEU A 104 3.84 -7.62 -5.33
N LEU A 105 4.42 -7.22 -4.20
CA LEU A 105 5.53 -6.27 -4.19
C LEU A 105 6.76 -6.78 -4.95
N ARG A 106 7.11 -8.07 -4.77
CA ARG A 106 8.21 -8.70 -5.54
C ARG A 106 7.90 -8.75 -7.03
N LEU A 107 6.67 -9.09 -7.41
CA LEU A 107 6.22 -9.09 -8.80
C LEU A 107 6.33 -7.70 -9.42
N HIS A 108 5.83 -6.67 -8.73
CA HIS A 108 5.89 -5.28 -9.19
C HIS A 108 7.33 -4.85 -9.50
N GLY A 109 8.27 -5.10 -8.58
CA GLY A 109 9.68 -4.78 -8.79
C GLY A 109 10.31 -5.51 -9.99
N SER A 110 9.91 -6.76 -10.23
CA SER A 110 10.40 -7.52 -11.40
C SER A 110 9.81 -7.03 -12.71
N LEU A 111 8.51 -6.71 -12.74
CA LEU A 111 7.87 -6.13 -13.92
C LEU A 111 8.45 -4.76 -14.27
N LEU A 112 8.76 -3.94 -13.27
CA LEU A 112 9.40 -2.64 -13.49
C LEU A 112 10.79 -2.79 -14.13
N ARG A 113 11.62 -3.71 -13.63
CA ARG A 113 12.94 -3.99 -14.22
C ARG A 113 12.83 -4.44 -15.68
N LEU A 114 11.93 -5.39 -15.96
CA LEU A 114 11.69 -5.86 -17.33
C LEU A 114 11.24 -4.73 -18.26
N ALA A 115 10.41 -3.80 -17.77
CA ALA A 115 9.96 -2.66 -18.56
C ALA A 115 11.07 -1.64 -18.84
N LEU A 116 12.00 -1.45 -17.91
CA LEU A 116 13.17 -0.58 -18.09
C LEU A 116 14.17 -1.21 -19.07
N ASP A 117 14.47 -2.50 -18.91
CA ASP A 117 15.35 -3.24 -19.82
C ASP A 117 14.83 -3.19 -21.27
N ALA A 118 13.50 -3.24 -21.45
CA ALA A 118 12.85 -3.13 -22.76
C ALA A 118 12.85 -1.70 -23.34
N ALA A 119 13.06 -0.67 -22.52
CA ALA A 119 13.16 0.71 -22.97
C ALA A 119 14.61 1.10 -23.33
N ASP A 120 15.59 0.40 -22.75
CA ASP A 120 17.03 0.62 -22.96
C ASP A 120 17.60 -0.17 -24.16
N GLY A 121 16.84 -1.13 -24.72
CA GLY A 121 17.23 -1.98 -25.87
C GLY A 121 16.52 -1.61 -27.16
#